data_AF-A0A8T1PW32-F1
#
_entry.id   AF-A0A8T1PW32-F1
#
_cell.length_a   1.000
_cell.length_b   1.000
_cell.length_c   1.000
_cell.angle_alpha   90.00
_cell.angle_beta   90.00
_cell.angle_gamma   90.00
#
_symmetry.space_group_name_H-M   'P 1'
#
loop_
_entity.id
_entity.type
_entity.pdbx_description
1 polymer ?
#
loop_
_entity_poly.entity_id
_entity_poly.type
_entity_poly.pdbx_seq_one_letter_code
_entity_poly.pdbx_strand_id
1 'polypeptide(L)'
;MSILEEEPSSSSSWLASEATSVIPAGEIDPLLKDLNEKKQSFRRNVVSLAAELKEVRTRLTSQEQSYALETLTRQVAEAKAKNMEEEIGRLETKLEERNAKLQASASTAEKCFKELDDLRSQLSATQAIEDSSAASAQSARLQCLALVKELEEKNGSLKEHEHRVTTLGEQLDKLQRDRQARESSQKQLKDDVLKIENDIMQTVAKAGASKDCELRKLLNEVSPKNFEKINKLLIVKDEEIAKLKDEIKIMSAHWKNKTKELESQLEKQRRADQELKKRVLKLGFCLQEARSQTRKLQRMGERRDKALKELRDQLAAKQQSATMSAEEQNFWETSGFKIVVSMSMLILVVFSKR
;
A
#
# COMPACT_ATOMS: atom_id res chain seq x y z
N MET A 1 52.80 47.43 -31.41
CA MET A 1 53.62 47.78 -30.23
C MET A 1 54.56 46.61 -30.00
N SER A 2 55.87 46.66 -30.23
CA SER A 2 56.77 47.74 -30.59
C SER A 2 57.87 47.17 -31.48
N ILE A 3 58.28 47.99 -32.44
CA ILE A 3 59.30 47.74 -33.46
C ILE A 3 60.63 48.31 -32.92
N LEU A 4 61.73 47.62 -33.18
CA LEU A 4 63.13 48.06 -33.12
C LEU A 4 63.84 47.06 -34.05
N GLU A 5 64.09 47.32 -35.34
CA GLU A 5 64.79 48.44 -36.00
C GLU A 5 66.14 48.75 -35.37
N GLU A 6 67.20 48.10 -35.89
CA GLU A 6 68.51 48.73 -36.08
C GLU A 6 69.07 48.36 -37.45
N GLU A 7 69.51 49.40 -38.16
CA GLU A 7 69.93 49.46 -39.55
C GLU A 7 71.36 48.93 -39.82
N PRO A 8 71.71 48.69 -41.09
CA PRO A 8 73.02 48.22 -41.52
C PRO A 8 73.98 49.37 -41.87
N SER A 9 75.19 49.38 -41.31
CA SER A 9 76.25 50.28 -41.77
C SER A 9 77.07 49.66 -42.90
N SER A 10 76.85 50.17 -44.11
CA SER A 10 77.78 50.13 -45.25
C SER A 10 78.59 51.42 -45.31
N SER A 11 79.90 51.33 -45.54
CA SER A 11 80.74 52.37 -46.18
C SER A 11 82.13 51.78 -46.47
N SER A 12 82.45 51.54 -47.75
CA SER A 12 83.30 52.37 -48.61
C SER A 12 84.81 52.17 -48.33
N SER A 13 85.49 51.34 -49.11
CA SER A 13 86.29 51.74 -50.28
C SER A 13 87.44 52.71 -49.97
N TRP A 14 88.65 52.17 -49.86
CA TRP A 14 89.89 52.90 -50.15
C TRP A 14 90.75 52.04 -51.08
N LEU A 15 90.70 52.42 -52.36
CA LEU A 15 91.67 52.08 -53.39
C LEU A 15 92.74 53.17 -53.38
N ALA A 16 93.98 52.80 -53.08
CA ALA A 16 95.22 53.47 -53.50
C ALA A 16 96.36 52.48 -53.24
N SER A 17 96.95 51.86 -54.26
CA SER A 17 97.99 52.43 -55.12
C SER A 17 99.21 52.90 -54.33
N GLU A 18 100.13 51.97 -54.09
CA GLU A 18 101.57 52.23 -53.94
C GLU A 18 102.29 50.94 -54.37
N ALA A 19 102.81 50.93 -55.59
CA ALA A 19 104.17 51.33 -55.93
C ALA A 19 105.09 50.10 -55.95
N THR A 20 105.09 49.47 -57.12
CA THR A 20 106.28 49.11 -57.89
C THR A 20 107.56 48.90 -57.08
N SER A 21 107.83 47.65 -56.73
CA SER A 21 109.19 47.13 -56.69
C SER A 21 109.28 46.00 -57.71
N VAL A 22 109.43 46.40 -58.97
CA VAL A 22 109.91 45.54 -60.05
C VAL A 22 111.34 45.18 -59.70
N ILE A 23 111.51 44.04 -59.06
CA ILE A 23 112.80 43.35 -59.00
C ILE A 23 112.90 42.56 -60.31
N PRO A 24 114.02 42.67 -61.05
CA PRO A 24 114.16 42.10 -62.38
C PRO A 24 113.97 40.58 -62.30
N ALA A 25 113.37 40.03 -63.35
CA ALA A 25 113.37 38.61 -63.64
C ALA A 25 114.80 38.10 -63.88
N GLY A 26 115.60 38.03 -62.82
CA GLY A 26 116.59 36.98 -62.67
C GLY A 26 115.81 35.75 -62.22
N GLU A 27 115.94 34.65 -62.96
CA GLU A 27 115.28 33.37 -62.72
C GLU A 27 115.13 33.08 -61.22
N ILE A 28 113.95 33.40 -60.67
CA ILE A 28 113.53 32.86 -59.39
C ILE A 28 113.36 31.38 -59.70
N ASP A 29 114.27 30.58 -59.16
CA ASP A 29 114.22 29.13 -59.19
C ASP A 29 112.75 28.69 -59.15
N PRO A 30 112.24 27.95 -60.15
CA PRO A 30 110.83 27.52 -60.22
C PRO A 30 110.29 26.97 -58.88
N LEU A 31 111.18 26.40 -58.06
CA LEU A 31 110.90 25.92 -56.72
C LEU A 31 110.55 27.02 -55.70
N LEU A 32 111.16 28.21 -55.77
CA LEU A 32 110.93 29.33 -54.85
C LEU A 32 109.61 30.07 -55.15
N LYS A 33 109.19 30.17 -56.42
CA LYS A 33 107.89 30.75 -56.81
C LYS A 33 106.74 29.85 -56.35
N ASP A 34 106.85 28.54 -56.59
CA ASP A 34 105.91 27.54 -56.10
C ASP A 34 105.82 27.56 -54.56
N LEU A 35 106.95 27.73 -53.86
CA LEU A 35 106.97 27.86 -52.41
C LEU A 35 106.20 29.10 -51.90
N ASN A 36 106.31 30.23 -52.59
CA ASN A 36 105.59 31.45 -52.22
C ASN A 36 104.07 31.35 -52.52
N GLU A 37 103.69 30.73 -53.64
CA GLU A 37 102.28 30.45 -53.96
C GLU A 37 101.65 29.48 -52.95
N LYS A 38 102.36 28.41 -52.58
CA LYS A 38 101.97 27.49 -51.50
C LYS A 38 101.89 28.17 -50.13
N LYS A 39 102.80 29.09 -49.82
CA LYS A 39 102.77 29.88 -48.58
C LYS A 39 101.54 30.79 -48.54
N GLN A 40 101.22 31.45 -49.65
CA GLN A 40 100.03 32.32 -49.72
C GLN A 40 98.73 31.51 -49.72
N SER A 41 98.65 30.37 -50.41
CA SER A 41 97.48 29.50 -50.39
C SER A 41 97.26 28.91 -48.99
N PHE A 42 98.34 28.48 -48.31
CA PHE A 42 98.27 28.06 -46.92
C PHE A 42 97.73 29.17 -46.01
N ARG A 43 98.22 30.42 -46.15
CA ARG A 43 97.69 31.56 -45.39
C ARG A 43 96.19 31.78 -45.64
N ARG A 44 95.73 31.72 -46.89
CA ARG A 44 94.30 31.84 -47.23
C ARG A 44 93.48 30.69 -46.62
N ASN A 45 93.99 29.46 -46.69
CA ASN A 45 93.34 28.28 -46.10
C ASN A 45 93.26 28.38 -44.57
N VAL A 46 94.31 28.86 -43.90
CA VAL A 46 94.30 29.09 -42.44
C VAL A 46 93.27 30.16 -42.06
N VAL A 47 93.15 31.24 -42.85
CA VAL A 47 92.14 32.28 -42.62
C VAL A 47 90.71 31.74 -42.88
N SER A 48 90.51 30.95 -43.94
CA SER A 48 89.21 30.28 -44.22
C SER A 48 88.84 29.34 -43.09
N LEU A 49 89.76 28.49 -42.64
CA LEU A 49 89.55 27.56 -41.55
C LEU A 49 89.22 28.28 -40.24
N ALA A 50 89.87 29.42 -39.96
CA ALA A 50 89.55 30.25 -38.80
C ALA A 50 88.14 30.86 -38.87
N ALA A 51 87.69 31.28 -40.06
CA ALA A 51 86.33 31.77 -40.29
C ALA A 51 85.29 30.65 -40.14
N GLU A 52 85.53 29.47 -40.73
CA GLU A 52 84.68 28.29 -40.58
C GLU A 52 84.58 27.82 -39.12
N LEU A 53 85.70 27.78 -38.39
CA LEU A 53 85.70 27.45 -36.95
C LEU A 53 84.90 28.47 -36.13
N LYS A 54 85.01 29.77 -36.46
CA LYS A 54 84.22 30.81 -35.82
C LYS A 54 82.73 30.63 -36.11
N GLU A 55 82.35 30.35 -37.36
CA GLU A 55 80.97 30.10 -37.76
C GLU A 55 80.39 28.86 -37.06
N VAL A 56 81.11 27.73 -37.10
CA VAL A 56 80.71 26.49 -36.40
C VAL A 56 80.53 26.74 -34.91
N ARG A 57 81.42 27.54 -34.29
CA ARG A 57 81.28 27.93 -32.88
C ARG A 57 80.02 28.76 -32.63
N THR A 58 79.72 29.75 -33.48
CA THR A 58 78.50 30.55 -33.35
C THR A 58 77.23 29.71 -33.53
N ARG A 59 77.23 28.77 -34.48
CA ARG A 59 76.13 27.83 -34.69
C ARG A 59 75.95 26.90 -33.50
N LEU A 60 77.05 26.38 -32.95
CA LEU A 60 77.02 25.55 -31.74
C LEU A 60 76.42 26.31 -30.56
N THR A 61 76.85 27.56 -30.33
CA THR A 61 76.29 28.37 -29.23
C THR A 61 74.80 28.69 -29.42
N SER A 62 74.36 28.94 -30.66
CA SER A 62 72.93 29.16 -30.95
C SER A 62 72.11 27.88 -30.74
N GLN A 63 72.65 26.72 -31.14
CA GLN A 63 72.03 25.42 -30.94
C GLN A 63 71.92 25.05 -29.45
N GLU A 64 72.97 25.32 -28.66
CA GLU A 64 72.94 25.15 -27.20
C GLU A 64 71.87 26.02 -26.54
N GLN A 65 71.74 27.29 -26.98
CA GLN A 65 70.70 28.20 -26.50
C GLN A 65 69.29 27.73 -26.87
N SER A 66 69.06 27.27 -28.10
CA SER A 66 67.75 26.76 -28.52
C SER A 66 67.37 25.50 -27.74
N TYR A 67 68.32 24.60 -27.49
CA TYR A 67 68.08 23.39 -26.70
C TYR A 67 67.74 23.71 -25.24
N ALA A 68 68.40 24.71 -24.65
CA ALA A 68 68.07 25.19 -23.30
C ALA A 68 66.65 25.78 -23.23
N LEU A 69 66.26 26.60 -24.21
CA LEU A 69 64.92 27.18 -24.28
C LEU A 69 63.83 26.12 -24.49
N GLU A 70 64.07 25.15 -25.38
CA GLU A 70 63.16 24.04 -25.62
C GLU A 70 62.99 23.18 -24.36
N THR A 71 64.10 22.89 -23.65
CA THR A 71 64.07 22.14 -22.39
C THR A 71 63.23 22.84 -21.34
N LEU A 72 63.40 24.16 -21.17
CA LEU A 72 62.61 24.95 -20.24
C LEU A 72 61.11 24.94 -20.62
N THR A 73 60.81 25.13 -21.90
CA THR A 73 59.42 25.14 -22.40
C THR A 73 58.75 23.78 -22.18
N ARG A 74 59.48 22.67 -22.42
CA ARG A 74 59.03 21.31 -22.16
C ARG A 74 58.75 21.09 -20.67
N GLN A 75 59.64 21.53 -19.78
CA GLN A 75 59.44 21.43 -18.32
C GLN A 75 58.18 22.19 -17.87
N VAL A 76 57.94 23.39 -18.40
CA VAL A 76 56.73 24.18 -18.10
C VAL A 76 55.47 23.46 -18.59
N ALA A 77 55.50 22.92 -19.81
CA ALA A 77 54.38 22.16 -20.37
C ALA A 77 54.10 20.86 -19.58
N GLU A 78 55.14 20.14 -19.17
CA GLU A 78 55.05 18.91 -18.37
C GLU A 78 54.48 19.21 -16.97
N ALA A 79 54.96 20.27 -16.31
CA ALA A 79 54.41 20.70 -15.02
C ALA A 79 52.92 21.08 -15.13
N LYS A 80 52.53 21.76 -16.21
CA LYS A 80 51.12 22.09 -16.48
C LYS A 80 50.28 20.85 -16.73
N ALA A 81 50.77 19.91 -17.54
CA ALA A 81 50.08 18.65 -17.81
C ALA A 81 49.86 17.84 -16.52
N LYS A 82 50.88 17.74 -15.67
CA LYS A 82 50.80 17.07 -14.37
C LYS A 82 49.76 17.73 -13.45
N ASN A 83 49.71 19.06 -13.39
CA ASN A 83 48.70 19.77 -12.59
C ASN A 83 47.28 19.49 -13.11
N MET A 84 47.09 19.49 -14.44
CA MET A 84 45.79 19.15 -15.05
C MET A 84 45.38 17.71 -14.74
N GLU A 85 46.32 16.75 -14.79
CA GLU A 85 46.08 15.35 -14.43
C GLU A 85 45.63 15.21 -12.96
N GLU A 86 46.30 15.90 -12.04
CA GLU A 86 45.90 15.92 -10.62
C GLU A 86 44.50 16.55 -10.43
N GLU A 87 44.17 17.60 -11.18
CA GLU A 87 42.84 18.22 -11.13
C GLU A 87 41.75 17.28 -11.67
N ILE A 88 42.02 16.58 -12.77
CA ILE A 88 41.13 15.56 -13.33
C ILE A 88 40.87 14.47 -12.27
N GLY A 89 41.91 13.92 -11.63
CA GLY A 89 41.73 12.93 -10.58
C GLY A 89 40.92 13.43 -9.37
N ARG A 90 41.12 14.70 -8.97
CA ARG A 90 40.29 15.35 -7.93
C ARG A 90 38.83 15.54 -8.36
N LEU A 91 38.56 15.79 -9.64
CA LEU A 91 37.20 15.92 -10.16
C LEU A 91 36.51 14.56 -10.28
N GLU A 92 37.23 13.53 -10.73
CA GLU A 92 36.72 12.16 -10.83
C GLU A 92 36.32 11.61 -9.46
N THR A 93 37.17 11.78 -8.45
CA THR A 93 36.85 11.38 -7.06
C THR A 93 35.61 12.10 -6.51
N LYS A 94 35.46 13.41 -6.75
CA LYS A 94 34.26 14.17 -6.36
C LYS A 94 33.01 13.74 -7.12
N LEU A 95 33.14 13.38 -8.39
CA LEU A 95 32.04 12.89 -9.21
C LEU A 95 31.55 11.54 -8.66
N GLU A 96 32.47 10.64 -8.34
CA GLU A 96 32.14 9.33 -7.79
C GLU A 96 31.46 9.43 -6.42
N GLU A 97 31.95 10.32 -5.54
CA GLU A 97 31.30 10.58 -4.25
C GLU A 97 29.86 11.11 -4.43
N ARG A 98 29.65 12.02 -5.41
CA ARG A 98 28.30 12.51 -5.72
C ARG A 98 27.40 11.42 -6.30
N ASN A 99 27.92 10.56 -7.17
CA ASN A 99 27.18 9.42 -7.70
C ASN A 99 26.75 8.47 -6.58
N ALA A 100 27.65 8.14 -5.65
CA ALA A 100 27.34 7.32 -4.48
C ALA A 100 26.24 7.96 -3.60
N LYS A 101 26.31 9.28 -3.35
CA LYS A 101 25.28 10.02 -2.61
C LYS A 101 23.94 10.02 -3.33
N LEU A 102 23.93 10.22 -4.65
CA LEU A 102 22.72 10.19 -5.47
C LEU A 102 22.08 8.80 -5.44
N GLN A 103 22.88 7.73 -5.59
CA GLN A 103 22.40 6.36 -5.52
C GLN A 103 21.80 6.03 -4.13
N ALA A 104 22.44 6.48 -3.04
CA ALA A 104 21.91 6.32 -1.69
C ALA A 104 20.60 7.10 -1.48
N SER A 105 20.50 8.32 -2.01
CA SER A 105 19.28 9.13 -1.99
C SER A 105 18.16 8.47 -2.80
N ALA A 106 18.46 7.95 -3.99
CA ALA A 106 17.51 7.25 -4.84
C ALA A 106 16.97 5.98 -4.15
N SER A 107 17.85 5.18 -3.54
CA SER A 107 17.44 4.01 -2.76
C SER A 107 16.57 4.37 -1.55
N THR A 108 16.85 5.49 -0.88
CA THR A 108 16.01 6.00 0.22
C THR A 108 14.64 6.45 -0.29
N ALA A 109 14.59 7.20 -1.40
CA ALA A 109 13.34 7.63 -2.02
C ALA A 109 12.47 6.43 -2.47
N GLU A 110 13.07 5.41 -3.07
CA GLU A 110 12.37 4.17 -3.44
C GLU A 110 11.75 3.45 -2.23
N LYS A 111 12.43 3.46 -1.07
CA LYS A 111 11.86 2.90 0.17
C LYS A 111 10.66 3.72 0.63
N CYS A 112 10.76 5.05 0.62
CA CYS A 112 9.64 5.93 0.97
C CYS A 112 8.45 5.72 0.03
N PHE A 113 8.66 5.53 -1.27
CA PHE A 113 7.58 5.22 -2.20
C PHE A 113 6.88 3.90 -1.89
N LYS A 114 7.64 2.85 -1.54
CA LYS A 114 7.05 1.57 -1.12
C LYS A 114 6.20 1.71 0.14
N GLU A 115 6.68 2.45 1.13
CA GLU A 115 5.92 2.74 2.36
C GLU A 115 4.63 3.53 2.05
N LEU A 116 4.69 4.50 1.14
CA LEU A 116 3.51 5.24 0.70
C LEU A 116 2.50 4.35 -0.04
N ASP A 117 2.95 3.44 -0.90
CA ASP A 117 2.08 2.50 -1.59
C ASP A 117 1.41 1.50 -0.62
N ASP A 118 2.14 1.06 0.40
CA ASP A 118 1.61 0.21 1.48
C ASP A 118 0.54 0.97 2.28
N LEU A 119 0.81 2.22 2.66
CA LEU A 119 -0.16 3.09 3.35
C LEU A 119 -1.39 3.37 2.49
N ARG A 120 -1.22 3.62 1.19
CA ARG A 120 -2.32 3.80 0.23
C ARG A 120 -3.20 2.55 0.14
N SER A 121 -2.58 1.38 0.13
CA SER A 121 -3.27 0.09 0.12
C SER A 121 -4.05 -0.14 1.42
N GLN A 122 -3.46 0.19 2.58
CA GLN A 122 -4.15 0.14 3.87
C GLN A 122 -5.35 1.11 3.92
N LEU A 123 -5.17 2.34 3.46
CA LEU A 123 -6.24 3.34 3.41
C LEU A 123 -7.40 2.87 2.53
N SER A 124 -7.10 2.28 1.37
CA SER A 124 -8.12 1.73 0.47
C SER A 124 -8.90 0.59 1.12
N ALA A 125 -8.22 -0.29 1.87
CA ALA A 125 -8.87 -1.36 2.62
C ALA A 125 -9.75 -0.82 3.76
N THR A 126 -9.27 0.18 4.50
CA THR A 126 -10.04 0.84 5.57
C THR A 126 -11.27 1.55 5.02
N GLN A 127 -11.15 2.25 3.89
CA GLN A 127 -12.29 2.89 3.22
C GLN A 127 -13.35 1.87 2.83
N ALA A 128 -12.96 0.72 2.26
CA ALA A 128 -13.90 -0.33 1.91
C ALA A 128 -14.64 -0.91 3.15
N ILE A 129 -13.93 -1.03 4.28
CA ILE A 129 -14.53 -1.45 5.54
C ILE A 129 -15.51 -0.39 6.05
N GLU A 130 -15.11 0.88 6.05
CA GLU A 130 -15.96 2.00 6.47
C GLU A 130 -17.23 2.09 5.62
N ASP A 131 -17.11 1.99 4.29
CA ASP A 131 -18.24 2.01 3.37
C ASP A 131 -19.21 0.83 3.64
N SER A 132 -18.67 -0.37 3.86
CA SER A 132 -19.49 -1.54 4.21
C SER A 132 -20.17 -1.39 5.57
N SER A 133 -19.50 -0.75 6.54
CA SER A 133 -20.03 -0.46 7.87
C SER A 133 -21.13 0.61 7.81
N ALA A 134 -20.93 1.67 7.03
CA ALA A 134 -21.91 2.72 6.78
C ALA A 134 -23.18 2.15 6.13
N ALA A 135 -23.03 1.30 5.10
CA ALA A 135 -24.16 0.61 4.47
C ALA A 135 -24.92 -0.29 5.45
N SER A 136 -24.19 -1.03 6.29
CA SER A 136 -24.78 -1.89 7.34
C SER A 136 -25.54 -1.07 8.39
N ALA A 137 -24.94 0.02 8.89
CA ALA A 137 -25.56 0.93 9.84
C ALA A 137 -26.82 1.60 9.27
N GLN A 138 -26.79 1.99 8.00
CA GLN A 138 -27.96 2.54 7.31
C GLN A 138 -29.08 1.51 7.19
N SER A 139 -28.76 0.26 6.82
CA SER A 139 -29.72 -0.84 6.76
C SER A 139 -30.35 -1.12 8.13
N ALA A 140 -29.54 -1.22 9.19
CA ALA A 140 -30.00 -1.41 10.56
C ALA A 140 -30.92 -0.25 11.00
N ARG A 141 -30.54 1.00 10.68
CA ARG A 141 -31.37 2.18 10.98
C ARG A 141 -32.72 2.11 10.28
N LEU A 142 -32.77 1.69 9.01
CA LEU A 142 -34.02 1.51 8.27
C LEU A 142 -34.90 0.42 8.89
N GLN A 143 -34.29 -0.69 9.35
CA GLN A 143 -35.02 -1.74 10.07
C GLN A 143 -35.58 -1.24 11.40
N CYS A 144 -34.81 -0.49 12.19
CA CYS A 144 -35.30 0.13 13.42
C CYS A 144 -36.46 1.09 13.14
N LEU A 145 -36.39 1.90 12.09
CA LEU A 145 -37.48 2.80 11.69
C LEU A 145 -38.75 2.02 11.30
N ALA A 146 -38.61 0.88 10.62
CA ALA A 146 -39.75 0.03 10.28
C ALA A 146 -40.40 -0.56 11.55
N LEU A 147 -39.60 -1.06 12.50
CA LEU A 147 -40.10 -1.59 13.77
C LEU A 147 -40.79 -0.51 14.62
N VAL A 148 -40.27 0.71 14.64
CA VAL A 148 -40.92 1.83 15.35
C VAL A 148 -42.31 2.10 14.78
N LYS A 149 -42.46 2.12 13.45
CA LYS A 149 -43.78 2.29 12.81
C LYS A 149 -44.74 1.16 13.16
N GLU A 150 -44.28 -0.10 13.13
CA GLU A 150 -45.11 -1.24 13.52
C GLU A 150 -45.55 -1.13 14.99
N LEU A 151 -44.65 -0.73 15.89
CA LEU A 151 -44.98 -0.51 17.30
C LEU A 151 -46.02 0.59 17.49
N GLU A 152 -45.92 1.70 16.74
CA GLU A 152 -46.91 2.79 16.76
C GLU A 152 -48.30 2.30 16.31
N GLU A 153 -48.37 1.52 15.23
CA GLU A 153 -49.60 0.91 14.74
C GLU A 153 -50.22 -0.04 15.78
N LYS A 154 -49.41 -0.93 16.36
CA LYS A 154 -49.86 -1.86 17.41
C LYS A 154 -50.34 -1.13 18.66
N ASN A 155 -49.64 -0.06 19.06
CA ASN A 155 -50.04 0.77 20.18
C ASN A 155 -51.38 1.48 19.91
N GLY A 156 -51.62 1.94 18.68
CA GLY A 156 -52.92 2.47 18.24
C GLY A 156 -54.04 1.45 18.39
N SER A 157 -53.85 0.24 17.85
CA SER A 157 -54.81 -0.86 17.97
C SER A 157 -55.07 -1.26 19.43
N LEU A 158 -54.04 -1.27 20.27
CA LEU A 158 -54.17 -1.59 21.69
C LEU A 158 -55.05 -0.58 22.42
N LYS A 159 -54.85 0.72 22.19
CA LYS A 159 -55.71 1.78 22.76
C LYS A 159 -57.16 1.65 22.32
N GLU A 160 -57.40 1.26 21.07
CA GLU A 160 -58.75 1.01 20.58
C GLU A 160 -59.40 -0.19 21.28
N HIS A 161 -58.64 -1.28 21.48
CA HIS A 161 -59.10 -2.42 22.28
C HIS A 161 -59.39 -2.05 23.73
N GLU A 162 -58.54 -1.23 24.35
CA GLU A 162 -58.76 -0.71 25.70
C GLU A 162 -60.07 0.09 25.79
N HIS A 163 -60.35 0.94 24.79
CA HIS A 163 -61.62 1.67 24.71
C HIS A 163 -62.84 0.74 24.54
N ARG A 164 -62.72 -0.31 23.74
CA ARG A 164 -63.78 -1.32 23.61
C ARG A 164 -64.04 -2.06 24.92
N VAL A 165 -62.98 -2.46 25.63
CA VAL A 165 -63.09 -3.19 26.91
C VAL A 165 -63.74 -2.30 27.98
N THR A 166 -63.33 -1.03 28.08
CA THR A 166 -63.95 -0.08 29.01
C THR A 166 -65.44 0.11 28.70
N THR A 167 -65.81 0.28 27.44
CA THR A 167 -67.22 0.37 27.00
C THR A 167 -68.01 -0.89 27.36
N LEU A 168 -67.46 -2.08 27.13
CA LEU A 168 -68.11 -3.35 27.50
C LEU A 168 -68.26 -3.50 29.02
N GLY A 169 -67.28 -3.02 29.79
CA GLY A 169 -67.36 -2.95 31.24
C GLY A 169 -68.54 -2.10 31.71
N GLU A 170 -68.70 -0.90 31.16
CA GLU A 170 -69.84 -0.03 31.46
C GLU A 170 -71.19 -0.67 31.11
N GLN A 171 -71.27 -1.40 29.98
CA GLN A 171 -72.46 -2.14 29.59
C GLN A 171 -72.78 -3.27 30.57
N LEU A 172 -71.75 -3.99 31.03
CA LEU A 172 -71.91 -5.07 32.02
C LEU A 172 -72.42 -4.52 33.35
N ASP A 173 -71.87 -3.39 33.82
CA ASP A 173 -72.32 -2.72 35.04
C ASP A 173 -73.78 -2.27 34.95
N LYS A 174 -74.21 -1.78 33.78
CA LYS A 174 -75.62 -1.44 33.54
C LYS A 174 -76.51 -2.67 33.62
N LEU A 175 -76.15 -3.75 32.94
CA LEU A 175 -76.92 -5.01 32.96
C LEU A 175 -76.98 -5.62 34.36
N GLN A 176 -75.91 -5.51 35.15
CA GLN A 176 -75.87 -5.99 36.52
C GLN A 176 -76.81 -5.20 37.43
N ARG A 177 -76.84 -3.86 37.31
CA ARG A 177 -77.82 -3.02 38.01
C ARG A 177 -79.26 -3.36 37.62
N ASP A 178 -79.54 -3.54 36.33
CA ASP A 178 -80.87 -3.92 35.84
C ASP A 178 -81.30 -5.29 36.36
N ARG A 179 -80.37 -6.25 36.45
CA ARG A 179 -80.61 -7.57 37.04
C ARG A 179 -80.96 -7.46 38.53
N GLN A 180 -80.19 -6.70 39.30
CA GLN A 180 -80.44 -6.50 40.73
C GLN A 180 -81.79 -5.82 40.97
N ALA A 181 -82.15 -4.84 40.15
CA ALA A 181 -83.47 -4.21 40.19
C ALA A 181 -84.59 -5.23 39.91
N ARG A 182 -84.44 -6.08 38.89
CA ARG A 182 -85.38 -7.17 38.59
C ARG A 182 -85.49 -8.19 39.73
N GLU A 183 -84.38 -8.58 40.35
CA GLU A 183 -84.38 -9.48 41.51
C GLU A 183 -85.14 -8.87 42.70
N SER A 184 -84.95 -7.57 42.97
CA SER A 184 -85.70 -6.86 44.02
C SER A 184 -87.21 -6.79 43.73
N SER A 185 -87.59 -6.47 42.49
CA SER A 185 -88.98 -6.44 42.05
C SER A 185 -89.63 -7.83 42.09
N GLN A 186 -88.90 -8.87 41.67
CA GLN A 186 -89.38 -10.25 41.72
C GLN A 186 -89.58 -10.73 43.17
N LYS A 187 -88.67 -10.36 44.08
CA LYS A 187 -88.81 -10.68 45.51
C LYS A 187 -90.05 -10.00 46.09
N GLN A 188 -90.23 -8.71 45.83
CA GLN A 188 -91.43 -7.97 46.24
C GLN A 188 -92.71 -8.63 45.70
N LEU A 189 -92.73 -8.98 44.42
CA LEU A 189 -93.88 -9.67 43.81
C LEU A 189 -94.15 -11.03 44.48
N LYS A 190 -93.11 -11.80 44.81
CA LYS A 190 -93.26 -13.06 45.55
C LYS A 190 -93.90 -12.85 46.92
N ASP A 191 -93.46 -11.84 47.65
CA ASP A 191 -93.99 -11.50 48.97
C ASP A 191 -95.46 -11.05 48.87
N ASP A 192 -95.79 -10.24 47.86
CA ASP A 192 -97.17 -9.80 47.57
C ASP A 192 -98.08 -10.98 47.16
N VAL A 193 -97.59 -11.89 46.31
CA VAL A 193 -98.31 -13.11 45.91
C VAL A 193 -98.54 -14.02 47.11
N LEU A 194 -97.52 -14.27 47.95
CA LEU A 194 -97.69 -15.06 49.17
C LEU A 194 -98.72 -14.45 50.12
N LYS A 195 -98.77 -13.12 50.22
CA LYS A 195 -99.79 -12.41 51.00
C LYS A 195 -101.19 -12.67 50.42
N ILE A 196 -101.37 -12.48 49.11
CA ILE A 196 -102.65 -12.74 48.43
C ILE A 196 -103.04 -14.22 48.55
N GLU A 197 -102.11 -15.16 48.35
CA GLU A 197 -102.35 -16.59 48.52
C GLU A 197 -102.80 -16.92 49.94
N ASN A 198 -102.20 -16.33 50.96
CA ASN A 198 -102.66 -16.48 52.34
C ASN A 198 -104.06 -15.89 52.55
N ASP A 199 -104.35 -14.72 51.98
CA ASP A 199 -105.67 -14.09 52.03
C ASP A 199 -106.73 -14.97 51.31
N ILE A 200 -106.39 -15.56 50.16
CA ILE A 200 -107.21 -16.51 49.41
C ILE A 200 -107.40 -17.79 50.24
N MET A 201 -106.34 -18.37 50.78
CA MET A 201 -106.42 -19.58 51.59
C MET A 201 -107.29 -19.34 52.84
N GLN A 202 -107.20 -18.16 53.47
CA GLN A 202 -108.04 -17.80 54.60
C GLN A 202 -109.51 -17.56 54.19
N THR A 203 -109.76 -16.96 53.02
CA THR A 203 -111.13 -16.77 52.48
C THR A 203 -111.73 -18.08 51.97
N VAL A 204 -110.93 -18.98 51.39
CA VAL A 204 -111.31 -20.34 50.99
C VAL A 204 -111.53 -21.22 52.21
N ALA A 205 -110.72 -21.12 53.27
CA ALA A 205 -111.00 -21.80 54.54
C ALA A 205 -112.31 -21.30 55.17
N LYS A 206 -112.63 -20.01 55.02
CA LYS A 206 -113.94 -19.44 55.38
C LYS A 206 -115.07 -19.87 54.42
N ALA A 207 -114.77 -20.12 53.15
CA ALA A 207 -115.71 -20.56 52.11
C ALA A 207 -115.78 -22.10 51.94
N GLY A 208 -114.99 -22.86 52.72
CA GLY A 208 -114.74 -24.29 52.64
C GLY A 208 -115.91 -25.18 53.10
N ALA A 209 -117.12 -24.79 52.72
CA ALA A 209 -118.32 -25.61 52.77
C ALA A 209 -118.72 -26.13 51.36
N SER A 210 -117.84 -26.12 50.36
CA SER A 210 -118.13 -26.79 49.08
C SER A 210 -116.88 -27.36 48.38
N LYS A 211 -117.05 -28.54 47.79
CA LYS A 211 -116.04 -29.33 47.06
C LYS A 211 -115.98 -28.86 45.61
N ASP A 212 -114.78 -28.66 45.04
CA ASP A 212 -114.47 -29.18 43.70
C ASP A 212 -113.00 -29.11 43.26
N CYS A 213 -112.68 -30.01 42.33
CA CYS A 213 -111.39 -30.62 42.01
C CYS A 213 -110.68 -29.99 40.79
N GLU A 214 -110.27 -28.72 40.88
CA GLU A 214 -109.63 -27.99 39.76
C GLU A 214 -108.09 -27.98 39.81
N LEU A 215 -107.47 -28.16 40.99
CA LEU A 215 -106.00 -28.16 41.18
C LEU A 215 -105.26 -29.34 40.52
N ARG A 216 -105.98 -30.37 40.09
CA ARG A 216 -105.41 -31.53 39.38
C ARG A 216 -105.22 -31.27 37.87
N LYS A 217 -105.85 -30.23 37.31
CA LYS A 217 -105.74 -29.87 35.88
C LYS A 217 -104.56 -28.94 35.58
N LEU A 218 -104.21 -28.03 36.50
CA LEU A 218 -103.06 -27.11 36.36
C LEU A 218 -101.70 -27.83 36.37
N LEU A 219 -101.59 -28.99 37.01
CA LEU A 219 -100.35 -29.79 37.01
C LEU A 219 -100.04 -30.45 35.65
N ASN A 220 -101.05 -30.57 34.77
CA ASN A 220 -100.88 -31.07 33.40
C ASN A 220 -100.52 -29.96 32.39
N GLU A 221 -100.49 -28.69 32.81
CA GLU A 221 -100.13 -27.54 31.98
C GLU A 221 -98.62 -27.20 31.98
N VAL A 222 -97.77 -28.08 32.55
CA VAL A 222 -96.29 -28.04 32.42
C VAL A 222 -95.87 -28.48 31.00
N SER A 223 -96.39 -27.73 30.03
CA SER A 223 -96.64 -28.09 28.63
C SER A 223 -95.40 -28.50 27.82
N PRO A 224 -95.49 -29.52 26.94
CA PRO A 224 -94.40 -30.00 26.07
C PRO A 224 -93.86 -28.94 25.07
N LYS A 225 -94.55 -27.80 24.91
CA LYS A 225 -94.09 -26.65 24.11
C LYS A 225 -92.80 -26.00 24.65
N ASN A 226 -92.45 -26.21 25.92
CA ASN A 226 -91.18 -25.73 26.48
C ASN A 226 -89.99 -26.62 26.06
N PHE A 227 -90.20 -27.94 25.96
CA PHE A 227 -89.17 -28.90 25.55
C PHE A 227 -88.78 -28.78 24.07
N GLU A 228 -89.74 -28.55 23.17
CA GLU A 228 -89.43 -28.33 21.75
C GLU A 228 -88.58 -27.08 21.50
N LYS A 229 -88.81 -26.00 22.27
CA LYS A 229 -88.02 -24.77 22.17
C LYS A 229 -86.58 -24.98 22.66
N ILE A 230 -86.42 -25.73 23.75
CA ILE A 230 -85.10 -26.11 24.30
C ILE A 230 -84.36 -27.01 23.30
N ASN A 231 -85.05 -27.97 22.67
CA ASN A 231 -84.44 -28.87 21.69
C ASN A 231 -83.95 -28.15 20.42
N LYS A 232 -84.70 -27.16 19.93
CA LYS A 232 -84.26 -26.32 18.79
C LYS A 232 -83.01 -25.50 19.12
N LEU A 233 -82.93 -24.96 20.34
CA LEU A 233 -81.75 -24.23 20.81
C LEU A 233 -80.52 -25.12 20.93
N LEU A 234 -80.69 -26.37 21.37
CA LEU A 234 -79.60 -27.35 21.46
C LEU A 234 -79.02 -27.71 20.09
N ILE A 235 -79.86 -27.93 19.07
CA ILE A 235 -79.39 -28.23 17.70
C ILE A 235 -78.51 -27.09 17.15
N VAL A 236 -78.93 -25.84 17.33
CA VAL A 236 -78.14 -24.67 16.90
C VAL A 236 -76.81 -24.60 17.65
N LYS A 237 -76.80 -24.93 18.95
CA LYS A 237 -75.56 -24.96 19.75
C LYS A 237 -74.62 -26.09 19.31
N ASP A 238 -75.15 -27.26 18.95
CA ASP A 238 -74.35 -28.37 18.43
C ASP A 238 -73.69 -28.03 17.08
N GLU A 239 -74.37 -27.29 16.21
CA GLU A 239 -73.80 -26.76 14.96
C GLU A 239 -72.70 -25.71 15.21
N GLU A 240 -72.88 -24.80 16.17
CA GLU A 240 -71.85 -23.84 16.58
C GLU A 240 -70.61 -24.56 17.14
N ILE A 241 -70.81 -25.59 17.96
CA ILE A 241 -69.73 -26.42 18.52
C ILE A 241 -68.98 -27.16 17.39
N ALA A 242 -69.68 -27.64 16.37
CA ALA A 242 -69.06 -28.28 15.21
C ALA A 242 -68.17 -27.31 14.43
N LYS A 243 -68.65 -26.08 14.17
CA LYS A 243 -67.86 -25.04 13.48
C LYS A 243 -66.60 -24.66 14.27
N LEU A 244 -66.73 -24.46 15.58
CA LEU A 244 -65.59 -24.15 16.45
C LEU A 244 -64.56 -25.28 16.45
N LYS A 245 -64.99 -26.55 16.44
CA LYS A 245 -64.08 -27.70 16.32
C LYS A 245 -63.32 -27.71 15.00
N ASP A 246 -63.98 -27.38 13.89
CA ASP A 246 -63.33 -27.31 12.59
C ASP A 246 -62.32 -26.15 12.50
N GLU A 247 -62.66 -24.98 13.04
CA GLU A 247 -61.75 -23.83 13.14
C GLU A 247 -60.51 -24.17 13.99
N ILE A 248 -60.69 -24.81 15.15
CA ILE A 248 -59.58 -25.29 15.98
C ILE A 248 -58.70 -26.27 15.20
N LYS A 249 -59.30 -27.17 14.41
CA LYS A 249 -58.56 -28.15 13.60
C LYS A 249 -57.73 -27.48 12.50
N ILE A 250 -58.30 -26.50 11.80
CA ILE A 250 -57.61 -25.70 10.77
C ILE A 250 -56.46 -24.91 11.42
N MET A 251 -56.72 -24.23 12.53
CA MET A 251 -55.71 -23.44 13.23
C MET A 251 -54.59 -24.33 13.78
N SER A 252 -54.91 -25.51 14.31
CA SER A 252 -53.93 -26.50 14.75
C SER A 252 -53.04 -27.01 13.61
N ALA A 253 -53.63 -27.26 12.43
CA ALA A 253 -52.86 -27.62 11.24
C ALA A 253 -51.94 -26.48 10.77
N HIS A 254 -52.42 -25.24 10.78
CA HIS A 254 -51.62 -24.07 10.47
C HIS A 254 -50.44 -23.93 11.42
N TRP A 255 -50.66 -24.03 12.74
CA TRP A 255 -49.59 -23.97 13.73
C TRP A 255 -48.56 -25.09 13.55
N LYS A 256 -49.02 -26.33 13.29
CA LYS A 256 -48.13 -27.46 13.02
C LYS A 256 -47.24 -27.23 11.78
N ASN A 257 -47.79 -26.66 10.72
CA ASN A 257 -47.03 -26.31 9.52
C ASN A 257 -46.05 -25.17 9.79
N LYS A 258 -46.46 -24.15 10.54
CA LYS A 258 -45.60 -23.04 10.93
C LYS A 258 -44.41 -23.52 11.77
N THR A 259 -44.63 -24.46 12.69
CA THR A 259 -43.55 -25.08 13.48
C THR A 259 -42.54 -25.81 12.58
N LYS A 260 -43.01 -26.64 11.64
CA LYS A 260 -42.12 -27.34 10.68
C LYS A 260 -41.32 -26.38 9.81
N GLU A 261 -41.93 -25.29 9.35
CA GLU A 261 -41.23 -24.27 8.56
C GLU A 261 -40.09 -23.65 9.37
N LEU A 262 -40.34 -23.24 10.62
CA LEU A 262 -39.32 -22.68 11.51
C LEU A 262 -38.20 -23.67 11.82
N GLU A 263 -38.53 -24.94 12.06
CA GLU A 263 -37.54 -26.01 12.24
C GLU A 263 -36.65 -26.17 11.00
N SER A 264 -37.24 -26.11 9.79
CA SER A 264 -36.48 -26.21 8.55
C SER A 264 -35.53 -25.03 8.33
N GLN A 265 -35.94 -23.82 8.73
CA GLN A 265 -35.10 -22.62 8.67
C GLN A 265 -33.93 -22.71 9.65
N LEU A 266 -34.19 -23.20 10.87
CA LEU A 266 -33.17 -23.41 11.90
C LEU A 266 -32.14 -24.44 11.45
N GLU A 267 -32.58 -25.51 10.79
CA GLU A 267 -31.68 -26.53 10.24
C GLU A 267 -30.84 -26.01 9.06
N LYS A 268 -31.41 -25.15 8.19
CA LYS A 268 -30.65 -24.46 7.14
C LYS A 268 -29.55 -23.56 7.75
N GLN A 269 -29.87 -22.79 8.78
CA GLN A 269 -28.90 -21.95 9.49
C GLN A 269 -27.78 -22.79 10.11
N ARG A 270 -28.11 -23.90 10.77
CA ARG A 270 -27.11 -24.83 11.31
C ARG A 270 -26.12 -25.35 10.26
N ARG A 271 -26.59 -25.67 9.05
CA ARG A 271 -25.70 -26.12 7.96
C ARG A 271 -24.79 -25.00 7.46
N ALA A 272 -25.34 -23.79 7.28
CA ALA A 272 -24.56 -22.62 6.91
C ALA A 272 -23.45 -22.33 7.93
N ASP A 273 -23.77 -22.40 9.22
CA ASP A 273 -22.80 -22.23 10.31
C ASP A 273 -21.70 -23.30 10.29
N GLN A 274 -22.04 -24.56 10.01
CA GLN A 274 -21.04 -25.62 9.86
C GLN A 274 -20.12 -25.39 8.67
N GLU A 275 -20.63 -24.92 7.54
CA GLU A 275 -19.80 -24.56 6.39
C GLU A 275 -18.90 -23.37 6.68
N LEU A 276 -19.43 -22.33 7.33
CA LEU A 276 -18.66 -21.17 7.77
C LEU A 276 -17.53 -21.63 8.69
N LYS A 277 -17.82 -22.48 9.68
CA LYS A 277 -16.83 -23.05 10.60
C LYS A 277 -15.73 -23.80 9.86
N LYS A 278 -16.08 -24.60 8.84
CA LYS A 278 -15.08 -25.28 7.98
C LYS A 278 -14.18 -24.28 7.25
N ARG A 279 -14.74 -23.20 6.68
CA ARG A 279 -13.97 -22.16 5.99
C ARG A 279 -13.05 -21.40 6.94
N VAL A 280 -13.55 -21.04 8.13
CA VAL A 280 -12.77 -20.38 9.18
C VAL A 280 -11.59 -21.25 9.61
N LEU A 281 -11.80 -22.55 9.83
CA LEU A 281 -10.71 -23.47 10.14
C LEU A 281 -9.67 -23.53 9.01
N LYS A 282 -10.11 -23.63 7.75
CA LYS A 282 -9.19 -23.63 6.59
C LYS A 282 -8.36 -22.35 6.50
N LEU A 283 -8.99 -21.19 6.70
CA LEU A 283 -8.28 -19.90 6.75
C LEU A 283 -7.30 -19.82 7.92
N GLY A 284 -7.68 -20.36 9.09
CA GLY A 284 -6.80 -20.46 10.25
C GLY A 284 -5.53 -21.26 9.95
N PHE A 285 -5.65 -22.39 9.26
CA PHE A 285 -4.50 -23.19 8.80
C PHE A 285 -3.63 -22.41 7.80
N CYS A 286 -4.21 -21.80 6.77
CA CYS A 286 -3.45 -21.00 5.80
C CYS A 286 -2.71 -19.83 6.47
N LEU A 287 -3.33 -19.15 7.43
CA LEU A 287 -2.72 -18.07 8.18
C LEU A 287 -1.55 -18.56 9.05
N GLN A 288 -1.71 -19.71 9.72
CA GLN A 288 -0.63 -20.32 10.50
C GLN A 288 0.54 -20.73 9.61
N GLU A 289 0.27 -21.29 8.44
CA GLU A 289 1.27 -21.65 7.46
C GLU A 289 2.03 -20.42 6.95
N ALA A 290 1.31 -19.36 6.55
CA ALA A 290 1.90 -18.09 6.13
C ALA A 290 2.82 -17.52 7.22
N ARG A 291 2.38 -17.49 8.48
CA ARG A 291 3.20 -17.05 9.61
C ARG A 291 4.47 -17.91 9.77
N SER A 292 4.36 -19.22 9.57
CA SER A 292 5.52 -20.12 9.63
C SER A 292 6.54 -19.83 8.53
N GLN A 293 6.07 -19.53 7.31
CA GLN A 293 6.90 -19.15 6.16
C GLN A 293 7.56 -17.80 6.40
N THR A 294 6.85 -16.79 6.91
CA THR A 294 7.41 -15.48 7.29
C THR A 294 8.55 -15.65 8.29
N ARG A 295 8.40 -16.48 9.32
CA ARG A 295 9.48 -16.76 10.29
C ARG A 295 10.68 -17.47 9.66
N LYS A 296 10.49 -18.29 8.62
CA LYS A 296 11.60 -18.91 7.87
C LYS A 296 12.33 -17.85 7.05
N LEU A 297 11.60 -17.00 6.33
CA LEU A 297 12.16 -15.91 5.54
C LEU A 297 12.94 -14.92 6.42
N GLN A 298 12.41 -14.57 7.58
CA GLN A 298 13.08 -13.71 8.55
C GLN A 298 14.43 -14.31 8.99
N ARG A 299 14.45 -15.60 9.36
CA ARG A 299 15.70 -16.31 9.69
C ARG A 299 16.69 -16.35 8.51
N MET A 300 16.21 -16.51 7.28
CA MET A 300 17.09 -16.44 6.09
C MET A 300 17.59 -15.01 5.84
N GLY A 301 16.77 -14.00 6.10
CA GLY A 301 17.17 -12.59 6.10
C GLY A 301 18.30 -12.34 7.09
N GLU A 302 18.11 -12.69 8.36
CA GLU A 302 19.11 -12.53 9.41
C GLU A 302 20.44 -13.23 9.09
N ARG A 303 20.40 -14.42 8.48
CA ARG A 303 21.63 -15.11 8.03
C ARG A 303 22.34 -14.35 6.91
N ARG A 304 21.59 -13.85 5.92
CA ARG A 304 22.16 -13.02 4.85
C ARG A 304 22.75 -11.73 5.40
N ASP A 305 22.06 -11.08 6.34
CA ASP A 305 22.54 -9.84 6.96
C ASP A 305 23.81 -10.08 7.78
N LYS A 306 23.90 -11.20 8.50
CA LYS A 306 25.13 -11.63 9.19
C LYS A 306 26.28 -11.85 8.22
N ALA A 307 26.06 -12.57 7.12
CA ALA A 307 27.09 -12.80 6.11
C ALA A 307 27.54 -11.50 5.43
N LEU A 308 26.61 -10.58 5.15
CA LEU A 308 26.93 -9.26 4.59
C LEU A 308 27.73 -8.42 5.59
N LYS A 309 27.41 -8.49 6.88
CA LYS A 309 28.17 -7.80 7.93
C LYS A 309 29.59 -8.37 8.03
N GLU A 310 29.75 -9.69 8.03
CA GLU A 310 31.05 -10.35 8.06
C GLU A 310 31.91 -10.00 6.83
N LEU A 311 31.32 -9.96 5.63
CA LEU A 311 32.03 -9.52 4.42
C LEU A 311 32.47 -8.06 4.50
N ARG A 312 31.65 -7.17 5.08
CA ARG A 312 32.05 -5.78 5.34
C ARG A 312 33.20 -5.69 6.34
N ASP A 313 33.12 -6.45 7.43
CA ASP A 313 34.16 -6.47 8.45
C ASP A 313 35.48 -7.03 7.89
N GLN A 314 35.43 -8.06 7.05
CA GLN A 314 36.60 -8.58 6.31
C GLN A 314 37.19 -7.54 5.35
N LEU A 315 36.35 -6.77 4.65
CA LEU A 315 36.80 -5.70 3.76
C LEU A 315 37.50 -4.59 4.56
N ALA A 316 36.92 -4.19 5.69
CA ALA A 316 37.49 -3.19 6.59
C ALA A 316 38.82 -3.67 7.21
N ALA A 317 38.91 -4.94 7.61
CA ALA A 317 40.13 -5.55 8.12
C ALA A 317 41.24 -5.61 7.05
N LYS A 318 40.90 -5.94 5.79
CA LYS A 318 41.85 -5.88 4.66
C LYS A 318 42.33 -4.45 4.36
N GLN A 319 41.46 -3.46 4.51
CA GLN A 319 41.82 -2.05 4.30
C GLN A 319 42.77 -1.55 5.41
N GLN A 320 42.58 -2.00 6.65
CA GLN A 320 43.50 -1.73 7.76
C GLN A 320 44.82 -2.52 7.63
N SER A 321 44.81 -3.77 7.18
CA SER A 321 46.05 -4.53 6.94
C SER A 321 46.86 -3.96 5.76
N ALA A 322 46.20 -3.48 4.72
CA ALA A 322 46.84 -2.77 3.62
C ALA A 322 47.44 -1.42 4.05
N THR A 323 46.94 -0.82 5.14
CA THR A 323 47.52 0.40 5.73
C THR A 323 48.76 0.09 6.60
N MET A 324 48.93 -1.16 7.06
CA MET A 324 50.13 -1.59 7.80
C MET A 324 51.17 -2.33 6.93
N SER A 325 50.84 -2.68 5.69
CA SER A 325 51.74 -3.36 4.75
C SER A 325 51.96 -2.56 3.46
N ALA A 326 52.10 -1.24 3.57
CA ALA A 326 52.56 -0.39 2.47
C ALA A 326 54.07 -0.60 2.24
N GLU A 327 54.45 -1.80 1.82
CA GLU A 327 55.58 -1.98 0.92
C GLU A 327 55.00 -2.20 -0.47
N GLU A 328 55.42 -1.36 -1.41
CA GLU A 328 54.96 -1.26 -2.78
C GLU A 328 55.07 -2.60 -3.53
N GLN A 329 54.01 -3.40 -3.53
CA GLN A 329 53.85 -4.44 -4.54
C GLN A 329 53.03 -3.89 -5.70
N ASN A 330 53.75 -3.60 -6.79
CA ASN A 330 53.20 -3.17 -8.06
C ASN A 330 52.10 -4.13 -8.52
N PHE A 331 50.87 -3.62 -8.57
CA PHE A 331 49.67 -4.30 -9.07
C PHE A 331 49.86 -4.94 -10.46
N TRP A 332 50.76 -4.36 -11.25
CA TRP A 332 51.15 -4.84 -12.59
C TRP A 332 51.89 -6.20 -12.58
N GLU A 333 52.43 -6.63 -11.44
CA GLU A 333 53.17 -7.88 -11.34
C GLU A 333 52.32 -9.07 -10.85
N THR A 334 51.09 -8.84 -10.39
CA THR A 334 50.23 -9.89 -9.86
C THR A 334 49.87 -10.88 -10.96
N SER A 335 50.09 -12.18 -10.73
CA SER A 335 49.96 -13.25 -11.71
C SER A 335 48.60 -13.26 -12.44
N GLY A 336 47.53 -12.79 -11.77
CA GLY A 336 46.20 -12.64 -12.37
C GLY A 336 46.11 -11.60 -13.49
N PHE A 337 46.79 -10.46 -13.35
CA PHE A 337 46.79 -9.40 -14.37
C PHE A 337 47.53 -9.85 -15.64
N LYS A 338 48.67 -10.53 -15.48
CA LYS A 338 49.43 -11.13 -16.59
C LYS A 338 48.60 -12.16 -17.38
N ILE A 339 47.74 -12.93 -16.70
CA ILE A 339 46.82 -13.89 -17.35
C ILE A 339 45.75 -13.16 -18.16
N VAL A 340 45.14 -12.11 -17.62
CA VAL A 340 44.10 -11.33 -18.31
C VAL A 340 44.67 -10.63 -19.55
N VAL A 341 45.86 -10.04 -19.46
CA VAL A 341 46.53 -9.41 -20.61
C VAL A 341 46.90 -10.46 -21.67
N SER A 342 47.41 -11.62 -21.25
CA SER A 342 47.73 -12.73 -22.16
C SER A 342 46.50 -13.25 -22.91
N MET A 343 45.37 -13.47 -22.22
CA MET A 343 44.11 -13.89 -22.84
C MET A 343 43.52 -12.82 -23.76
N SER A 344 43.62 -11.54 -23.37
CA SER A 344 43.14 -10.42 -24.20
C SER A 344 43.94 -10.30 -25.50
N MET A 345 45.26 -10.50 -25.45
CA MET A 345 46.12 -10.49 -26.63
C MET A 345 45.85 -11.69 -27.54
N LEU A 346 45.56 -12.87 -26.97
CA LEU A 346 45.18 -14.07 -27.73
C LEU A 346 43.86 -13.87 -28.49
N ILE A 347 42.88 -13.22 -27.86
CA ILE A 347 41.60 -12.86 -28.48
C ILE A 347 41.84 -11.88 -29.64
N LEU A 348 42.66 -10.83 -29.45
CA LEU A 348 42.98 -9.87 -30.50
C LEU A 348 43.69 -10.53 -31.71
N VAL A 349 44.60 -11.48 -31.47
CA VAL A 349 45.29 -12.23 -32.55
C VAL A 349 44.32 -13.12 -33.31
N VAL A 350 43.35 -13.74 -32.64
CA VAL A 350 42.32 -14.58 -33.29
C VAL A 350 41.35 -13.73 -34.12
N PHE A 351 40.99 -12.54 -33.66
CA PHE A 351 40.11 -11.62 -34.39
C PHE A 351 40.82 -10.89 -35.55
N SER A 352 42.14 -10.69 -35.48
CA SER A 352 42.92 -10.06 -36.56
C SER A 352 43.23 -10.98 -37.74
N LYS A 353 42.88 -12.28 -37.63
CA LYS A 353 43.14 -13.31 -38.64
C LYS A 353 41.87 -13.76 -39.38
N ARG A 354 40.77 -13.00 -39.28
CA ARG A 354 39.55 -13.16 -40.08
C ARG A 354 39.49 -12.14 -41.20
#